data_AF-A0A0U5C7I2-F1
#
_entry.id   AF-A0A0U5C7I2-F1
#
_cell.length_a   1.000
_cell.length_b   1.000
_cell.length_c   1.000
_cell.angle_alpha   90.00
_cell.angle_beta   90.00
_cell.angle_gamma   90.00
#
_symmetry.space_group_name_H-M   'P 1'
#
loop_
_entity.id
_entity.type
_entity.pdbx_description
1 polymer ?
#
loop_
_entity_poly.entity_id
_entity_poly.type
_entity_poly.pdbx_seq_one_letter_code
_entity_poly.pdbx_strand_id
1 'polypeptide(L)'
;MYPIKLPSGSSVGTSPHNHDDIYYRKNTVDILLDNKASLSYEHATTGDVSLYIDAVTGNDTNDGIAPETALQTIGAAIAKIPQIVNHTVMIHVVHGHKSDEVITLSGISGKGTIKICGGKEVEESQNYVVKQVSIHNVSIPVQVTGIRANIGDGTAFYVTASMSVKLYGCSAVTPISVGGCGVEVLYSNVTTDSCEFSNKERAVIAKQCAIVLSKNNIGIANHYALSSFTGATVVKLGTQPEYLIAAELTEAGGVIRT
;
A
#
# COMPACT_ATOMS: atom_id res chain seq x y z
N MET A 1 94.91 25.26 -1.41
CA MET A 1 93.67 25.57 -2.16
C MET A 1 92.61 24.60 -1.66
N TYR A 2 91.58 25.09 -0.96
CA TYR A 2 90.58 24.27 -0.28
C TYR A 2 89.46 23.83 -1.25
N PRO A 3 89.06 22.54 -1.26
CA PRO A 3 87.89 22.12 -2.02
C PRO A 3 86.59 22.51 -1.31
N ILE A 4 85.66 23.07 -2.09
CA ILE A 4 84.35 23.58 -1.69
C ILE A 4 83.40 22.40 -1.41
N LYS A 5 82.68 22.46 -0.28
CA LYS A 5 81.70 21.47 0.16
C LYS A 5 80.32 21.88 -0.36
N LEU A 6 79.72 21.10 -1.25
CA LEU A 6 78.31 21.26 -1.65
C LEU A 6 77.41 20.56 -0.62
N PRO A 7 76.26 21.14 -0.23
CA PRO A 7 75.35 20.53 0.75
C PRO A 7 74.75 19.24 0.18
N SER A 8 74.71 18.20 0.99
CA SER A 8 74.02 16.95 0.68
C SER A 8 72.54 17.22 0.44
N GLY A 9 72.08 17.04 -0.79
CA GLY A 9 70.66 17.06 -1.12
C GLY A 9 69.91 16.05 -0.26
N SER A 10 68.91 16.51 0.47
CA SER A 10 67.95 15.64 1.15
C SER A 10 67.22 14.82 0.07
N SER A 11 67.48 13.52 0.03
CA SER A 11 66.61 12.59 -0.69
C SER A 11 65.23 12.68 -0.06
N VAL A 12 64.28 13.31 -0.77
CA VAL A 12 62.86 13.12 -0.47
C VAL A 12 62.61 11.65 -0.71
N GLY A 13 62.52 10.89 0.38
CA GLY A 13 62.19 9.47 0.32
C GLY A 13 60.83 9.35 -0.35
N THR A 14 60.82 8.89 -1.60
CA THR A 14 59.61 8.30 -2.15
C THR A 14 59.42 7.01 -1.40
N SER A 15 58.66 7.07 -0.30
CA SER A 15 58.22 5.87 0.40
C SER A 15 57.57 4.98 -0.66
N PRO A 16 58.10 3.77 -0.92
CA PRO A 16 57.50 2.87 -1.88
C PRO A 16 56.09 2.59 -1.39
N HIS A 17 55.09 3.09 -2.11
CA HIS A 17 53.72 2.70 -1.89
C HIS A 17 53.60 1.30 -2.48
N ASN A 18 53.40 0.29 -1.62
CA ASN A 18 53.02 -1.01 -2.11
C ASN A 18 51.57 -0.90 -2.63
N HIS A 19 51.25 -1.70 -3.64
CA HIS A 19 49.87 -1.79 -4.11
C HIS A 19 49.04 -2.75 -3.21
N ASP A 20 49.58 -3.19 -2.07
CA ASP A 20 48.89 -4.08 -1.13
C ASP A 20 47.76 -3.35 -0.39
N ASP A 21 47.79 -2.00 -0.42
CA ASP A 21 46.78 -1.14 0.19
C ASP A 21 45.66 -0.76 -0.80
N ILE A 22 45.83 -1.04 -2.10
CA ILE A 22 44.91 -0.59 -3.17
C ILE A 22 43.90 -1.68 -3.55
N TYR A 23 44.23 -2.96 -3.31
CA TYR A 23 43.35 -4.09 -3.60
C TYR A 23 43.16 -4.95 -2.36
N TYR A 24 41.90 -5.22 -2.02
CA TYR A 24 41.59 -6.23 -1.02
C TYR A 24 42.29 -7.55 -1.37
N ARG A 25 42.97 -8.17 -0.39
CA ARG A 25 43.51 -9.52 -0.54
C ARG A 25 42.35 -10.48 -0.83
N LYS A 26 42.62 -11.55 -1.59
CA LYS A 26 41.60 -12.56 -1.96
C LYS A 26 40.80 -13.05 -0.74
N ASN A 27 41.47 -13.35 0.38
CA ASN A 27 40.79 -13.75 1.61
C ASN A 27 39.85 -12.68 2.18
N THR A 28 40.20 -11.40 2.07
CA THR A 28 39.34 -10.28 2.45
C THR A 28 38.14 -10.18 1.52
N VAL A 29 38.32 -10.36 0.22
CA VAL A 29 37.22 -10.40 -0.75
C VAL A 29 36.29 -11.58 -0.46
N ASP A 30 36.85 -12.77 -0.23
CA ASP A 30 36.10 -13.98 0.10
C ASP A 30 35.30 -13.77 1.40
N ILE A 31 35.89 -13.19 2.46
CA ILE A 31 35.18 -12.85 3.71
C ILE A 31 34.10 -11.78 3.47
N LEU A 32 34.37 -10.77 2.64
CA LEU A 32 33.43 -9.67 2.37
C LEU A 32 32.26 -10.10 1.48
N LEU A 33 32.44 -11.15 0.67
CA LEU A 33 31.44 -11.73 -0.23
C LEU A 33 30.80 -13.00 0.33
N ASP A 34 31.37 -13.59 1.38
CA ASP A 34 30.80 -14.75 2.04
C ASP A 34 29.37 -14.44 2.47
N ASN A 35 28.46 -15.34 2.09
CA ASN A 35 27.01 -15.20 2.28
C ASN A 35 26.32 -14.01 1.58
N LYS A 36 27.02 -13.14 0.84
CA LYS A 36 26.37 -12.05 0.07
C LYS A 36 25.87 -12.50 -1.31
N ALA A 37 26.58 -13.44 -1.94
CA ALA A 37 26.16 -14.04 -3.21
C ALA A 37 25.07 -15.11 -3.05
N SER A 38 24.89 -15.63 -1.83
CA SER A 38 23.98 -16.75 -1.53
C SER A 38 22.61 -16.31 -0.97
N LEU A 39 22.36 -15.00 -0.84
CA LEU A 39 21.04 -14.49 -0.46
C LEU A 39 20.10 -14.64 -1.67
N SER A 40 19.32 -15.73 -1.68
CA SER A 40 18.19 -15.85 -2.58
C SER A 40 17.11 -14.89 -2.13
N TYR A 41 16.90 -13.82 -2.90
CA TYR A 41 15.73 -12.98 -2.75
C TYR A 41 14.65 -13.54 -3.67
N GLU A 42 13.56 -14.03 -3.09
CA GLU A 42 12.38 -14.36 -3.90
C GLU A 42 11.81 -13.06 -4.46
N HIS A 43 12.22 -12.72 -5.68
CA HIS A 43 11.68 -11.57 -6.39
C HIS A 43 10.24 -11.79 -6.86
N ALA A 44 9.80 -13.05 -6.88
CA ALA A 44 8.47 -13.44 -7.29
C ALA A 44 7.86 -14.56 -6.42
N THR A 45 6.54 -14.56 -6.28
CA THR A 45 5.82 -15.70 -5.65
C THR A 45 6.04 -16.99 -6.44
N THR A 46 6.41 -18.07 -5.76
CA THR A 46 6.58 -19.41 -6.36
C THR A 46 5.30 -20.28 -6.31
N GLY A 47 4.31 -19.89 -5.51
CA GLY A 47 2.97 -20.46 -5.42
C GLY A 47 2.00 -19.50 -4.73
N ASP A 48 0.77 -19.97 -4.44
CA ASP A 48 -0.18 -19.20 -3.64
C ASP A 48 0.37 -18.98 -2.21
N VAL A 49 0.12 -17.80 -1.66
CA VAL A 49 0.62 -17.37 -0.34
C VAL A 49 -0.57 -17.00 0.54
N SER A 50 -0.62 -17.57 1.75
CA SER A 50 -1.58 -17.19 2.79
C SER A 50 -0.81 -16.60 3.97
N LEU A 51 -1.15 -15.38 4.37
CA LEU A 51 -0.56 -14.67 5.51
C LEU A 51 -1.65 -14.43 6.55
N TYR A 52 -1.37 -14.75 7.81
CA TYR A 52 -2.31 -14.60 8.93
C TYR A 52 -1.88 -13.44 9.83
N ILE A 53 -2.84 -12.61 10.24
CA ILE A 53 -2.63 -11.46 11.13
C ILE A 53 -3.46 -11.63 12.40
N ASP A 54 -2.82 -11.58 13.56
CA ASP A 54 -3.47 -11.52 14.86
C ASP A 54 -2.86 -10.38 15.69
N ALA A 55 -3.64 -9.32 15.93
CA ALA A 55 -3.16 -8.16 16.69
C ALA A 55 -2.84 -8.46 18.16
N VAL A 56 -3.44 -9.51 18.72
CA VAL A 56 -3.36 -9.84 20.16
C VAL A 56 -2.21 -10.80 20.43
N THR A 57 -2.10 -11.87 19.66
CA THR A 57 -1.10 -12.93 19.90
C THR A 57 -0.02 -13.03 18.83
N GLY A 58 -0.16 -12.31 17.71
CA GLY A 58 0.81 -12.34 16.62
C GLY A 58 2.12 -11.64 16.96
N ASN A 59 3.14 -11.89 16.13
CA ASN A 59 4.45 -11.26 16.22
C ASN A 59 5.00 -11.02 14.82
N ASP A 60 5.44 -9.79 14.51
CA ASP A 60 5.94 -9.42 13.18
C ASP A 60 7.27 -10.09 12.80
N THR A 61 7.95 -10.73 13.75
CA THR A 61 9.11 -11.59 13.45
C THR A 61 8.72 -12.99 12.95
N ASN A 62 7.45 -13.38 13.10
CA ASN A 62 6.97 -14.66 12.60
C ASN A 62 6.98 -14.71 11.06
N ASP A 63 6.77 -15.88 10.48
CA ASP A 63 6.62 -16.04 9.03
C ASP A 63 5.23 -15.64 8.52
N GLY A 64 4.19 -15.74 9.37
CA GLY A 64 2.81 -15.44 9.03
C GLY A 64 2.10 -16.54 8.24
N ILE A 65 2.71 -17.71 8.01
CA ILE A 65 2.16 -18.71 7.06
C ILE A 65 1.12 -19.64 7.68
N ALA A 66 0.96 -19.60 9.01
CA ALA A 66 -0.04 -20.34 9.74
C ALA A 66 -0.66 -19.48 10.88
N PRO A 67 -1.89 -19.77 11.35
CA PRO A 67 -2.52 -19.02 12.44
C PRO A 67 -1.69 -18.96 13.73
N GLU A 68 -1.01 -20.05 14.08
CA GLU A 68 -0.15 -20.15 15.26
C GLU A 68 1.15 -19.33 15.16
N THR A 69 1.58 -19.01 13.93
CA THR A 69 2.71 -18.13 13.62
C THR A 69 2.23 -16.85 12.94
N ALA A 70 1.04 -16.35 13.29
CA ALA A 70 0.49 -15.13 12.72
C ALA A 70 1.41 -13.92 12.98
N LEU A 71 1.40 -12.99 12.04
CA LEU A 71 2.01 -11.66 12.19
C LEU A 71 1.12 -10.79 13.07
N GLN A 72 1.69 -9.74 13.65
CA GLN A 72 0.92 -8.82 14.49
C GLN A 72 0.21 -7.75 13.64
N THR A 73 0.87 -7.27 12.58
CA THR A 73 0.45 -6.11 11.80
C THR A 73 0.19 -6.44 10.34
N ILE A 74 -0.73 -5.72 9.71
CA ILE A 74 -0.98 -5.88 8.26
C ILE A 74 0.24 -5.35 7.47
N GLY A 75 0.89 -4.31 7.98
CA GLY A 75 2.14 -3.78 7.42
C GLY A 75 3.25 -4.83 7.32
N ALA A 76 3.43 -5.67 8.34
CA ALA A 76 4.40 -6.76 8.30
C ALA A 76 4.04 -7.83 7.26
N ALA A 77 2.76 -8.16 7.08
CA ALA A 77 2.35 -9.06 5.99
C ALA A 77 2.66 -8.48 4.62
N ILE A 78 2.36 -7.20 4.39
CA ILE A 78 2.68 -6.53 3.12
C ILE A 78 4.18 -6.53 2.84
N ALA A 79 5.01 -6.31 3.86
CA ALA A 79 6.47 -6.33 3.73
C ALA A 79 7.03 -7.71 3.31
N LYS A 80 6.29 -8.80 3.53
CA LYS A 80 6.64 -10.15 3.06
C LYS A 80 6.19 -10.46 1.63
N ILE A 81 5.37 -9.60 1.01
CA ILE A 81 4.91 -9.82 -0.35
C ILE A 81 6.03 -9.43 -1.33
N PRO A 82 6.47 -10.33 -2.22
CA PRO A 82 7.46 -10.00 -3.23
C PRO A 82 6.90 -9.00 -4.25
N GLN A 83 7.77 -8.21 -4.88
CA GLN A 83 7.34 -7.20 -5.86
C GLN A 83 6.67 -7.79 -7.11
N ILE A 84 6.99 -9.04 -7.46
CA ILE A 84 6.38 -9.77 -8.58
C ILE A 84 5.42 -10.84 -8.03
N VAL A 85 4.12 -10.56 -8.06
CA VAL A 85 3.10 -11.51 -7.63
C VAL A 85 2.50 -12.19 -8.87
N ASN A 86 2.81 -13.47 -9.01
CA ASN A 86 2.36 -14.33 -10.12
C ASN A 86 1.23 -15.30 -9.72
N HIS A 87 0.94 -15.39 -8.43
CA HIS A 87 -0.05 -16.27 -7.81
C HIS A 87 -1.01 -15.46 -6.92
N THR A 88 -1.91 -16.12 -6.20
CA THR A 88 -2.79 -15.44 -5.24
C THR A 88 -2.07 -15.23 -3.92
N VAL A 89 -2.05 -14.00 -3.42
CA VAL A 89 -1.64 -13.67 -2.06
C VAL A 89 -2.88 -13.28 -1.26
N MET A 90 -3.13 -13.97 -0.16
CA MET A 90 -4.24 -13.71 0.74
C MET A 90 -3.74 -13.31 2.12
N ILE A 91 -4.14 -12.13 2.59
CA ILE A 91 -3.92 -11.68 3.97
C ILE A 91 -5.22 -11.89 4.74
N HIS A 92 -5.19 -12.83 5.68
CA HIS A 92 -6.28 -13.15 6.60
C HIS A 92 -6.11 -12.34 7.88
N VAL A 93 -6.99 -11.38 8.11
CA VAL A 93 -7.02 -10.60 9.34
C VAL A 93 -7.94 -11.31 10.35
N VAL A 94 -7.43 -11.61 11.53
CA VAL A 94 -8.22 -12.18 12.63
C VAL A 94 -9.21 -11.14 13.17
N HIS A 95 -10.36 -11.62 13.64
CA HIS A 95 -11.42 -10.79 14.21
C HIS A 95 -10.90 -9.91 15.35
N GLY A 96 -11.28 -8.63 15.34
CA GLY A 96 -10.95 -7.67 16.39
C GLY A 96 -9.64 -6.89 16.16
N HIS A 97 -8.99 -7.04 15.01
CA HIS A 97 -7.83 -6.22 14.64
C HIS A 97 -8.21 -4.74 14.57
N LYS A 98 -7.74 -3.95 15.54
CA LYS A 98 -7.91 -2.49 15.58
C LYS A 98 -6.55 -1.86 15.76
N SER A 99 -6.08 -1.18 14.73
CA SER A 99 -4.77 -0.54 14.70
C SER A 99 -4.87 0.87 14.11
N ASP A 100 -3.92 1.73 14.45
CA ASP A 100 -3.77 3.05 13.83
C ASP A 100 -2.85 3.00 12.59
N GLU A 101 -2.72 1.82 11.98
CA GLU A 101 -1.85 1.58 10.82
C GLU A 101 -2.39 2.23 9.54
N VAL A 102 -1.48 2.77 8.74
CA VAL A 102 -1.75 3.12 7.35
C VAL A 102 -1.31 1.94 6.48
N ILE A 103 -2.28 1.19 5.96
CA ILE A 103 -2.01 0.09 5.04
C ILE A 103 -1.54 0.67 3.71
N THR A 104 -0.29 0.41 3.32
CA THR A 104 0.27 0.90 2.05
C THR A 104 0.68 -0.26 1.15
N LEU A 105 -0.01 -0.43 0.03
CA LEU A 105 0.36 -1.37 -1.02
C LEU A 105 0.95 -0.58 -2.20
N SER A 106 2.22 -0.82 -2.54
CA SER A 106 2.89 -0.02 -3.57
C SER A 106 3.86 -0.81 -4.44
N GLY A 107 3.88 -0.50 -5.74
CA GLY A 107 4.93 -0.96 -6.68
C GLY A 107 4.90 -2.45 -6.98
N ILE A 108 3.74 -3.09 -6.85
CA ILE A 108 3.58 -4.54 -7.09
C ILE A 108 3.11 -4.78 -8.52
N SER A 109 3.72 -5.78 -9.16
CA SER A 109 3.41 -6.18 -10.54
C SER A 109 3.31 -7.70 -10.69
N GLY A 110 2.96 -8.17 -11.89
CA GLY A 110 2.91 -9.60 -12.22
C GLY A 110 1.58 -10.00 -12.87
N LYS A 111 1.18 -11.26 -12.66
CA LYS A 111 -0.05 -11.84 -13.22
C LYS A 111 -1.02 -12.39 -12.17
N GLY A 112 -0.67 -12.26 -10.89
CA GLY A 112 -1.42 -12.79 -9.76
C GLY A 112 -2.48 -11.83 -9.23
N THR A 113 -2.83 -11.95 -7.95
CA THR A 113 -3.83 -11.10 -7.28
C THR A 113 -3.51 -11.00 -5.80
N ILE A 114 -3.80 -9.84 -5.19
CA ILE A 114 -3.69 -9.65 -3.74
C ILE A 114 -5.08 -9.47 -3.13
N LYS A 115 -5.35 -10.16 -2.02
CA LYS A 115 -6.58 -10.04 -1.25
C LYS A 115 -6.27 -9.73 0.21
N ILE A 116 -6.86 -8.66 0.74
CA ILE A 116 -6.83 -8.30 2.16
C ILE A 116 -8.23 -8.58 2.70
N CYS A 117 -8.35 -9.55 3.59
CA CYS A 117 -9.60 -10.09 4.07
C CYS A 117 -9.77 -9.83 5.58
N GLY A 118 -10.62 -8.85 5.91
CA GLY A 118 -11.15 -8.64 7.26
C GLY A 118 -12.53 -9.28 7.39
N GLY A 119 -13.55 -8.46 7.64
CA GLY A 119 -14.95 -8.90 7.75
C GLY A 119 -15.54 -9.40 6.43
N LYS A 120 -16.63 -10.15 6.50
CA LYS A 120 -17.35 -10.64 5.32
C LYS A 120 -18.27 -9.59 4.71
N GLU A 121 -18.81 -8.71 5.55
CA GLU A 121 -19.77 -7.67 5.18
C GLU A 121 -19.45 -6.36 5.92
N VAL A 122 -20.18 -5.29 5.59
CA VAL A 122 -19.91 -3.94 6.10
C VAL A 122 -20.05 -3.83 7.62
N GLU A 123 -20.98 -4.55 8.23
CA GLU A 123 -21.20 -4.57 9.68
C GLU A 123 -20.00 -5.16 10.42
N GLU A 124 -19.41 -6.21 9.86
CA GLU A 124 -18.23 -6.87 10.46
C GLU A 124 -16.98 -5.98 10.38
N SER A 125 -16.91 -5.06 9.40
CA SER A 125 -15.75 -4.17 9.20
C SER A 125 -15.38 -3.34 10.44
N GLN A 126 -16.33 -3.09 11.34
CA GLN A 126 -16.10 -2.36 12.59
C GLN A 126 -15.12 -3.08 13.55
N ASN A 127 -14.86 -4.37 13.30
CA ASN A 127 -13.89 -5.18 14.04
C ASN A 127 -12.52 -5.26 13.36
N TYR A 128 -12.35 -4.64 12.20
CA TYR A 128 -11.14 -4.64 11.39
C TYR A 128 -10.78 -3.20 11.03
N VAL A 129 -10.33 -2.46 12.04
CA VAL A 129 -10.12 -1.01 11.95
C VAL A 129 -8.66 -0.72 11.68
N VAL A 130 -8.41 0.08 10.65
CA VAL A 130 -7.11 0.69 10.35
C VAL A 130 -7.27 2.20 10.21
N LYS A 131 -6.17 2.95 10.20
CA LYS A 131 -6.23 4.40 9.98
C LYS A 131 -6.64 4.72 8.54
N GLN A 132 -5.98 4.10 7.56
CA GLN A 132 -6.19 4.36 6.14
C GLN A 132 -5.75 3.16 5.30
N VAL A 133 -6.34 3.00 4.11
CA VAL A 133 -5.85 2.07 3.07
C VAL A 133 -5.41 2.86 1.85
N SER A 134 -4.18 2.62 1.42
CA SER A 134 -3.51 3.37 0.36
C SER A 134 -2.87 2.41 -0.65
N ILE A 135 -3.30 2.47 -1.91
CA ILE A 135 -2.87 1.55 -2.99
C ILE A 135 -2.32 2.39 -4.15
N HIS A 136 -1.04 2.19 -4.47
CA HIS A 136 -0.31 3.02 -5.45
C HIS A 136 0.49 2.16 -6.42
N ASN A 137 0.45 2.47 -7.72
CA ASN A 137 1.36 1.85 -8.68
C ASN A 137 1.29 0.31 -8.68
N VAL A 138 0.10 -0.25 -8.49
CA VAL A 138 -0.13 -1.71 -8.49
C VAL A 138 -0.74 -2.14 -9.81
N SER A 139 -0.03 -2.99 -10.55
CA SER A 139 -0.45 -3.43 -11.89
C SER A 139 -1.19 -4.77 -11.92
N ILE A 140 -1.51 -5.34 -10.76
CA ILE A 140 -2.32 -6.55 -10.60
C ILE A 140 -3.66 -6.23 -9.91
N PRO A 141 -4.68 -7.10 -10.01
CA PRO A 141 -5.91 -6.97 -9.24
C PRO A 141 -5.65 -6.98 -7.73
N VAL A 142 -6.30 -6.06 -7.02
CA VAL A 142 -6.31 -6.00 -5.55
C VAL A 142 -7.75 -6.02 -5.05
N GLN A 143 -8.03 -6.83 -4.02
CA GLN A 143 -9.31 -6.81 -3.32
C GLN A 143 -9.09 -6.52 -1.84
N VAL A 144 -9.82 -5.55 -1.31
CA VAL A 144 -9.91 -5.26 0.14
C VAL A 144 -11.34 -5.55 0.56
N THR A 145 -11.50 -6.43 1.56
CA THR A 145 -12.81 -6.92 2.01
C THR A 145 -12.97 -6.66 3.49
N GLY A 146 -14.07 -6.00 3.89
CA GLY A 146 -14.46 -5.87 5.28
C GLY A 146 -13.49 -5.12 6.18
N ILE A 147 -12.82 -4.10 5.66
CA ILE A 147 -11.92 -3.22 6.43
C ILE A 147 -12.61 -1.89 6.68
N ARG A 148 -12.50 -1.38 7.92
CA ARG A 148 -12.90 -0.02 8.27
C ARG A 148 -11.68 0.89 8.31
N ALA A 149 -11.70 1.96 7.51
CA ALA A 149 -10.71 3.03 7.60
C ALA A 149 -11.24 4.16 8.49
N ASN A 150 -10.52 4.44 9.58
CA ASN A 150 -10.85 5.46 10.57
C ASN A 150 -9.83 6.60 10.52
N ILE A 151 -9.96 7.44 9.49
CA ILE A 151 -9.25 8.71 9.36
C ILE A 151 -10.28 9.84 9.52
N GLY A 152 -9.94 10.86 10.31
CA GLY A 152 -10.83 11.98 10.62
C GLY A 152 -11.26 12.74 9.36
N ASP A 153 -10.45 13.73 8.97
CA ASP A 153 -10.67 14.62 7.82
C ASP A 153 -9.83 14.27 6.58
N GLY A 154 -9.09 13.15 6.62
CA GLY A 154 -8.33 12.62 5.49
C GLY A 154 -9.12 11.69 4.57
N THR A 155 -8.45 11.15 3.55
CA THR A 155 -9.01 10.16 2.63
C THR A 155 -8.89 8.74 3.21
N ALA A 156 -10.01 8.03 3.36
CA ALA A 156 -10.02 6.72 4.03
C ALA A 156 -9.47 5.60 3.14
N PHE A 157 -9.90 5.56 1.87
CA PHE A 157 -9.37 4.68 0.84
C PHE A 157 -8.80 5.51 -0.30
N TYR A 158 -7.48 5.46 -0.49
CA TYR A 158 -6.80 6.20 -1.54
C TYR A 158 -6.22 5.22 -2.57
N VAL A 159 -6.61 5.37 -3.84
CA VAL A 159 -6.14 4.51 -4.92
C VAL A 159 -5.60 5.36 -6.06
N THR A 160 -4.34 5.15 -6.42
CA THR A 160 -3.71 5.88 -7.53
C THR A 160 -2.85 4.99 -8.41
N ALA A 161 -2.80 5.31 -9.71
CA ALA A 161 -1.98 4.64 -10.71
C ALA A 161 -2.04 3.10 -10.62
N SER A 162 -3.22 2.54 -10.36
CA SER A 162 -3.43 1.11 -10.10
C SER A 162 -4.45 0.52 -11.06
N MET A 163 -4.17 -0.69 -11.57
CA MET A 163 -4.90 -1.24 -12.71
C MET A 163 -6.35 -1.59 -12.39
N SER A 164 -6.58 -2.28 -11.26
CA SER A 164 -7.90 -2.78 -10.86
C SER A 164 -7.96 -3.01 -9.35
N VAL A 165 -8.81 -2.26 -8.64
CA VAL A 165 -9.02 -2.43 -7.19
C VAL A 165 -10.50 -2.66 -6.91
N LYS A 166 -10.81 -3.63 -6.04
CA LYS A 166 -12.15 -3.84 -5.48
C LYS A 166 -12.13 -3.56 -3.98
N LEU A 167 -13.01 -2.67 -3.54
CA LEU A 167 -13.38 -2.47 -2.14
C LEU A 167 -14.76 -3.12 -1.94
N TYR A 168 -14.85 -4.11 -1.07
CA TYR A 168 -16.09 -4.86 -0.82
C TYR A 168 -16.40 -4.89 0.67
N GLY A 169 -17.61 -4.50 1.08
CA GLY A 169 -17.97 -4.52 2.51
C GLY A 169 -17.08 -3.60 3.36
N CYS A 170 -16.39 -2.62 2.77
CA CYS A 170 -15.51 -1.72 3.50
C CYS A 170 -16.30 -0.54 4.09
N SER A 171 -15.82 0.08 5.17
CA SER A 171 -16.46 1.27 5.72
C SER A 171 -15.49 2.42 6.00
N ALA A 172 -15.98 3.64 5.88
CA ALA A 172 -15.33 4.85 6.38
C ALA A 172 -16.38 5.82 6.93
N VAL A 173 -16.56 5.80 8.25
CA VAL A 173 -17.56 6.60 8.96
C VAL A 173 -16.86 7.43 10.03
N THR A 174 -16.87 8.75 9.84
CA THR A 174 -16.33 9.71 10.81
C THR A 174 -17.43 10.09 11.82
N PRO A 175 -17.19 10.15 13.13
CA PRO A 175 -18.27 10.22 14.11
C PRO A 175 -18.99 11.58 14.27
N ILE A 176 -18.47 12.72 13.80
CA ILE A 176 -18.98 14.04 14.24
C ILE A 176 -19.00 15.15 13.17
N SER A 177 -18.03 15.20 12.26
CA SER A 177 -17.94 16.28 11.26
C SER A 177 -17.69 15.74 9.88
N VAL A 178 -18.30 16.39 8.89
CA VAL A 178 -18.01 16.11 7.48
C VAL A 178 -16.55 16.46 7.21
N GLY A 179 -15.77 15.48 6.77
CA GLY A 179 -14.35 15.67 6.48
C GLY A 179 -13.80 14.63 5.51
N GLY A 180 -12.84 15.04 4.70
CA GLY A 180 -12.10 14.15 3.81
C GLY A 180 -12.94 13.38 2.80
N CYS A 181 -12.37 12.32 2.25
CA CYS A 181 -13.02 11.47 1.28
C CYS A 181 -13.22 10.05 1.84
N GLY A 182 -14.33 9.40 1.49
CA GLY A 182 -14.50 7.97 1.71
C GLY A 182 -13.52 7.21 0.83
N VAL A 183 -13.67 7.37 -0.48
CA VAL A 183 -12.77 6.80 -1.50
C VAL A 183 -12.33 7.89 -2.47
N GLU A 184 -11.03 8.06 -2.66
CA GLU A 184 -10.46 8.89 -3.73
C GLU A 184 -9.65 8.04 -4.70
N VAL A 185 -9.96 8.19 -5.99
CA VAL A 185 -9.37 7.39 -7.08
C VAL A 185 -8.75 8.29 -8.15
N LEU A 186 -7.47 8.09 -8.45
CA LEU A 186 -6.71 8.81 -9.46
C LEU A 186 -6.09 7.81 -10.45
N TYR A 187 -6.14 8.07 -11.77
CA TYR A 187 -5.45 7.24 -12.78
C TYR A 187 -5.69 5.72 -12.67
N SER A 188 -6.84 5.28 -12.14
CA SER A 188 -7.09 3.89 -11.74
C SER A 188 -8.50 3.44 -12.08
N ASN A 189 -8.71 2.12 -12.11
CA ASN A 189 -10.06 1.52 -12.19
C ASN A 189 -10.44 0.88 -10.85
N VAL A 190 -11.55 1.31 -10.26
CA VAL A 190 -11.97 0.86 -8.92
C VAL A 190 -13.44 0.46 -8.91
N THR A 191 -13.75 -0.62 -8.21
CA THR A 191 -15.12 -0.97 -7.82
C THR A 191 -15.28 -0.79 -6.33
N THR A 192 -16.31 -0.06 -5.91
CA THR A 192 -16.80 -0.03 -4.53
C THR A 192 -18.14 -0.76 -4.53
N ASP A 193 -18.23 -1.85 -3.77
CA ASP A 193 -19.41 -2.70 -3.74
C ASP A 193 -19.82 -3.00 -2.30
N SER A 194 -21.06 -2.65 -1.94
CA SER A 194 -21.60 -2.94 -0.60
C SER A 194 -20.79 -2.28 0.52
N CYS A 195 -20.28 -1.07 0.29
CA CYS A 195 -19.50 -0.29 1.26
C CYS A 195 -20.36 0.78 1.97
N GLU A 196 -19.90 1.25 3.14
CA GLU A 196 -20.51 2.36 3.88
C GLU A 196 -19.57 3.57 3.97
N PHE A 197 -20.01 4.72 3.46
CA PHE A 197 -19.27 5.99 3.56
C PHE A 197 -20.16 7.06 4.17
N SER A 198 -19.84 7.50 5.39
CA SER A 198 -20.65 8.48 6.14
C SER A 198 -19.80 9.61 6.71
N ASN A 199 -20.39 10.81 6.79
CA ASN A 199 -19.72 12.03 7.24
C ASN A 199 -18.46 12.38 6.44
N LYS A 200 -18.49 12.19 5.11
CA LYS A 200 -17.39 12.54 4.19
C LYS A 200 -17.72 13.76 3.35
N GLU A 201 -16.72 14.60 3.06
CA GLU A 201 -16.89 15.69 2.10
C GLU A 201 -17.29 15.09 0.73
N ARG A 202 -16.65 13.99 0.35
CA ARG A 202 -17.06 13.20 -0.82
C ARG A 202 -17.02 11.72 -0.46
N ALA A 203 -18.15 11.03 -0.54
CA ALA A 203 -18.18 9.60 -0.24
C ALA A 203 -17.34 8.81 -1.26
N VAL A 204 -17.59 9.02 -2.56
CA VAL A 204 -16.79 8.44 -3.64
C VAL A 204 -16.40 9.52 -4.64
N ILE A 205 -15.10 9.70 -4.87
CA ILE A 205 -14.58 10.64 -5.86
C ILE A 205 -13.59 9.97 -6.84
N ALA A 206 -13.83 10.20 -8.13
CA ALA A 206 -12.92 9.87 -9.22
C ALA A 206 -12.29 11.14 -9.79
N LYS A 207 -10.97 11.14 -9.99
CA LYS A 207 -10.19 12.25 -10.54
C LYS A 207 -9.22 11.75 -11.60
N GLN A 208 -8.78 12.65 -12.48
CA GLN A 208 -7.64 12.44 -13.37
C GLN A 208 -7.74 11.13 -14.17
N CYS A 209 -8.76 11.07 -15.05
CA CYS A 209 -9.04 9.91 -15.91
C CYS A 209 -9.32 8.58 -15.19
N ALA A 210 -9.55 8.58 -13.87
CA ALA A 210 -9.99 7.39 -13.15
C ALA A 210 -11.39 6.93 -13.58
N ILE A 211 -11.66 5.63 -13.43
CA ILE A 211 -12.98 5.04 -13.63
C ILE A 211 -13.39 4.34 -12.34
N VAL A 212 -14.54 4.70 -11.80
CA VAL A 212 -15.08 4.09 -10.58
C VAL A 212 -16.46 3.51 -10.83
N LEU A 213 -16.66 2.24 -10.51
CA LEU A 213 -18.00 1.66 -10.36
C LEU A 213 -18.41 1.76 -8.88
N SER A 214 -19.47 2.52 -8.61
CA SER A 214 -20.12 2.63 -7.30
C SER A 214 -21.39 1.77 -7.28
N LYS A 215 -21.33 0.66 -6.55
CA LYS A 215 -22.37 -0.37 -6.55
C LYS A 215 -22.90 -0.64 -5.14
N ASN A 216 -24.21 -0.58 -4.96
CA ASN A 216 -24.87 -0.94 -3.69
C ASN A 216 -24.23 -0.31 -2.44
N ASN A 217 -23.72 0.91 -2.56
CA ASN A 217 -23.07 1.59 -1.46
C ASN A 217 -24.11 2.33 -0.62
N ILE A 218 -23.83 2.48 0.67
CA ILE A 218 -24.67 3.16 1.66
C ILE A 218 -23.84 4.21 2.41
N GLY A 219 -24.51 4.90 3.33
CA GLY A 219 -23.90 5.87 4.24
C GLY A 219 -24.60 7.21 4.16
N ILE A 220 -24.42 8.04 5.20
CA ILE A 220 -25.22 9.24 5.43
C ILE A 220 -24.37 10.46 5.72
N ALA A 221 -24.99 11.64 5.65
CA ALA A 221 -24.38 12.91 6.04
C ALA A 221 -23.08 13.25 5.27
N ASN A 222 -22.96 12.83 4.01
CA ASN A 222 -21.86 13.26 3.14
C ASN A 222 -22.22 14.61 2.49
N HIS A 223 -21.28 15.48 2.14
CA HIS A 223 -21.63 16.64 1.33
C HIS A 223 -22.07 16.21 -0.08
N TYR A 224 -21.22 15.41 -0.73
CA TYR A 224 -21.48 14.83 -2.05
C TYR A 224 -21.41 13.30 -1.98
N ALA A 225 -22.39 12.62 -2.56
CA ALA A 225 -22.35 11.16 -2.64
C ALA A 225 -21.33 10.68 -3.69
N LEU A 226 -21.45 11.17 -4.92
CA LEU A 226 -20.56 10.83 -6.03
C LEU A 226 -19.93 12.11 -6.61
N SER A 227 -18.64 12.07 -6.89
CA SER A 227 -17.94 13.17 -7.55
C SER A 227 -17.02 12.66 -8.67
N SER A 228 -16.97 13.39 -9.79
CA SER A 228 -16.15 13.02 -10.95
C SER A 228 -15.49 14.24 -11.56
N PHE A 229 -14.16 14.31 -11.51
CA PHE A 229 -13.36 15.47 -11.96
C PHE A 229 -12.30 15.09 -12.99
N THR A 230 -11.87 16.06 -13.80
CA THR A 230 -10.67 15.98 -14.65
C THR A 230 -10.70 14.74 -15.56
N GLY A 231 -11.73 14.64 -16.39
CA GLY A 231 -11.92 13.55 -17.35
C GLY A 231 -12.22 12.17 -16.73
N ALA A 232 -12.44 12.09 -15.42
CA ALA A 232 -12.81 10.84 -14.76
C ALA A 232 -14.25 10.40 -15.07
N THR A 233 -14.57 9.16 -14.73
CA THR A 233 -15.91 8.59 -14.80
C THR A 233 -16.28 7.95 -13.47
N VAL A 234 -17.49 8.22 -12.99
CA VAL A 234 -18.17 7.35 -12.02
C VAL A 234 -19.37 6.68 -12.70
N VAL A 235 -19.48 5.37 -12.57
CA VAL A 235 -20.63 4.56 -12.99
C VAL A 235 -21.40 4.16 -11.74
N LYS A 236 -22.72 4.34 -11.72
CA LYS A 236 -23.57 4.02 -10.57
C LYS A 236 -24.48 2.83 -10.86
N LEU A 237 -24.55 1.88 -9.92
CA LEU A 237 -25.43 0.71 -9.99
C LEU A 237 -26.05 0.41 -8.62
N GLY A 238 -27.38 0.28 -8.53
CA GLY A 238 -28.05 0.05 -7.26
C GLY A 238 -27.96 1.25 -6.31
N THR A 239 -27.94 0.99 -4.99
CA THR A 239 -27.92 2.07 -3.98
C THR A 239 -26.61 2.85 -3.99
N GLN A 240 -26.69 4.12 -3.60
CA GLN A 240 -25.56 5.04 -3.50
C GLN A 240 -25.58 5.69 -2.11
N PRO A 241 -24.44 6.22 -1.61
CA PRO A 241 -24.42 6.98 -0.36
C PRO A 241 -25.38 8.16 -0.42
N GLU A 242 -25.95 8.54 0.72
CA GLU A 242 -26.76 9.75 0.85
C GLU A 242 -25.88 11.01 0.94
N TYR A 243 -26.52 12.17 0.75
CA TYR A 243 -25.85 13.46 0.63
C TYR A 243 -26.61 14.58 1.35
N LEU A 244 -25.90 15.65 1.68
CA LEU A 244 -26.41 16.88 2.30
C LEU A 244 -26.46 18.04 1.30
N ILE A 245 -25.53 18.10 0.34
CA ILE A 245 -25.47 19.16 -0.67
C ILE A 245 -26.03 18.66 -2.00
N ALA A 246 -25.42 17.64 -2.61
CA ALA A 246 -25.89 17.09 -3.87
C ALA A 246 -25.51 15.62 -4.04
N ALA A 247 -26.34 14.86 -4.75
CA ALA A 247 -26.06 13.46 -5.09
C ALA A 247 -24.79 13.34 -5.93
N GLU A 248 -24.61 14.28 -6.86
CA GLU A 248 -23.63 14.20 -7.93
C GLU A 248 -22.96 15.55 -8.12
N LEU A 249 -21.64 15.53 -8.25
CA LEU A 249 -20.83 16.70 -8.58
C LEU A 249 -19.85 16.36 -9.71
N THR A 250 -19.91 17.12 -10.80
CA THR A 250 -19.04 16.95 -11.98
C THR A 250 -18.31 18.24 -12.30
N GLU A 251 -17.01 18.17 -12.54
CA GLU A 251 -16.17 19.32 -12.92
C GLU A 251 -15.10 18.89 -13.93
N ALA A 252 -14.55 19.85 -14.69
CA ALA A 252 -13.40 19.65 -15.59
C ALA A 252 -13.52 18.40 -16.51
N GLY A 253 -14.69 18.21 -17.12
CA GLY A 253 -14.97 17.10 -18.04
C GLY A 253 -15.19 15.73 -17.40
N GLY A 254 -15.30 15.65 -16.07
CA GLY A 254 -15.72 14.42 -15.39
C GLY A 254 -17.19 14.10 -15.66
N VAL A 255 -17.52 12.81 -15.68
CA VAL A 255 -18.88 12.31 -15.98
C VAL A 255 -19.35 11.34 -14.90
N ILE A 256 -20.64 11.37 -14.58
CA ILE A 256 -21.33 10.38 -13.76
C ILE A 256 -22.46 9.77 -14.61
N ARG A 257 -22.56 8.44 -14.67
CA ARG A 257 -23.52 7.73 -15.53
C ARG A 257 -24.10 6.48 -14.89
N THR A 258 -25.31 6.11 -15.29
CA THR A 258 -25.96 4.83 -14.99
C THR A 258 -25.53 3.75 -15.97
#